data_AF-D3IKE6-F1
#
_entry.id   AF-D3IKE6-F1
#
_cell.length_a   1.000
_cell.length_b   1.000
_cell.length_c   1.000
_cell.angle_alpha   90.00
_cell.angle_beta   90.00
_cell.angle_gamma   90.00
#
_symmetry.space_group_name_H-M   'P 1'
#
loop_
_entity.id
_entity.type
_entity.pdbx_description
1 polymer ?
#
loop_
_entity_poly.entity_id
_entity_poly.type
_entity_poly.pdbx_seq_one_letter_code
_entity_poly.pdbx_strand_id
1 'polypeptide(L)'
;MEDSNNGFYLPVYVINLEERTERRQHIEEQFSDRTEFELTWIKAVKHPIGAVGLWKSMVQAIRKAEENEDDIIVICEDDHTFTPAYNREYLFRNILEAEAQGIELLSGGIGGFGMTIPVADNRYWVDWFWSTQFIVVFKPLFKRILDYDFKDTDTADGVLSALTLDKATMYPFISIQTDFGYSDVTRTNNDSVGLVDHLFLRSTLRLRIVQQVARKYGRTVHGRQ
;
A
#
# COMPACT_ATOMS: atom_id res chain seq x y z
N MET A 1 34.62 -15.79 -8.15
CA MET A 1 33.28 -16.39 -8.05
C MET A 1 32.34 -15.22 -8.18
N GLU A 2 31.81 -15.01 -9.37
CA GLU A 2 30.77 -14.01 -9.59
C GLU A 2 29.54 -14.49 -8.85
N ASP A 3 29.13 -13.75 -7.81
CA ASP A 3 27.82 -13.90 -7.20
C ASP A 3 26.78 -13.50 -8.24
N SER A 4 26.43 -14.42 -9.12
CA SER A 4 25.20 -14.36 -9.91
C SER A 4 24.00 -14.66 -8.99
N ASN A 5 23.85 -13.88 -7.93
CA ASN A 5 22.58 -13.75 -7.24
C ASN A 5 21.82 -12.64 -7.97
N ASN A 6 21.30 -12.97 -9.15
CA ASN A 6 20.30 -12.16 -9.83
C ASN A 6 18.99 -12.31 -9.05
N GLY A 7 19.03 -11.89 -7.78
CA GLY A 7 17.95 -12.05 -6.81
C GLY A 7 16.81 -11.14 -7.24
N PHE A 8 15.62 -11.71 -7.38
CA PHE A 8 14.41 -10.93 -7.61
C PHE A 8 14.18 -10.01 -6.40
N TYR A 9 14.24 -8.71 -6.63
CA TYR A 9 13.95 -7.66 -5.64
C TYR A 9 12.68 -6.92 -6.05
N LEU A 10 12.01 -6.32 -5.06
CA LEU A 10 10.86 -5.46 -5.26
C LEU A 10 11.30 -3.99 -5.08
N PRO A 11 11.22 -3.15 -6.11
CA PRO A 11 11.50 -1.72 -6.00
C PRO A 11 10.54 -1.05 -5.01
N VAL A 12 11.08 -0.32 -4.03
CA VAL A 12 10.31 0.42 -3.03
C VAL A 12 10.71 1.88 -3.05
N TYR A 13 9.74 2.72 -3.39
CA TYR A 13 9.89 4.17 -3.39
C TYR A 13 9.37 4.75 -2.08
N VAL A 14 10.30 5.06 -1.17
CA VAL A 14 10.00 5.53 0.18
C VAL A 14 9.89 7.06 0.17
N ILE A 15 8.69 7.56 0.49
CA ILE A 15 8.39 8.99 0.59
C ILE A 15 8.67 9.46 2.02
N ASN A 16 9.63 10.36 2.18
CA ASN A 16 9.98 10.93 3.47
C ASN A 16 10.37 12.41 3.32
N LEU A 17 9.93 13.25 4.28
CA LEU A 17 10.45 14.60 4.42
C LEU A 17 11.82 14.55 5.10
N GLU A 18 12.81 15.22 4.52
CA GLU A 18 14.21 15.18 5.01
C GLU A 18 14.33 15.61 6.49
N GLU A 19 13.47 16.51 6.95
CA GLU A 19 13.46 16.95 8.35
C GLU A 19 12.93 15.90 9.34
N ARG A 20 12.23 14.86 8.89
CA ARG A 20 11.65 13.79 9.74
C ARG A 20 12.63 12.63 9.91
N THR A 21 13.76 12.91 10.54
CA THR A 21 14.85 11.95 10.72
C THR A 21 14.45 10.72 11.53
N GLU A 22 13.53 10.86 12.48
CA GLU A 22 13.01 9.77 13.29
C GLU A 22 12.13 8.81 12.48
N ARG A 23 11.34 9.34 11.54
CA ARG A 23 10.54 8.51 10.63
C ARG A 23 11.41 7.82 9.59
N ARG A 24 12.46 8.49 9.14
CA ARG A 24 13.49 7.88 8.29
C ARG A 24 14.14 6.69 9.00
N GLN A 25 14.61 6.88 10.23
CA GLN A 25 15.21 5.82 11.04
C GLN A 25 14.22 4.66 11.24
N HIS A 26 12.94 4.97 11.54
CA HIS A 26 11.89 3.96 11.65
C HIS A 26 11.77 3.10 10.39
N ILE A 27 11.75 3.70 9.20
CA ILE A 27 11.72 2.92 7.95
C ILE A 27 13.02 2.13 7.73
N GLU A 28 14.18 2.70 8.02
CA GLU A 28 15.45 1.95 7.93
C GLU A 28 15.41 0.68 8.81
N GLU A 29 14.85 0.76 10.02
CA GLU A 29 14.61 -0.39 10.89
C GLU A 29 13.53 -1.36 10.35
N GLN A 30 12.47 -0.86 9.73
CA GLN A 30 11.45 -1.69 9.08
C GLN A 30 11.98 -2.47 7.88
N PHE A 31 13.14 -2.14 7.32
CA PHE A 31 13.68 -2.81 6.12
C PHE A 31 15.09 -3.41 6.31
N SER A 32 15.74 -3.21 7.46
CA SER A 32 17.17 -3.53 7.70
C SER A 32 17.59 -4.96 7.30
N ASP A 33 16.74 -5.96 7.53
CA ASP A 33 17.05 -7.37 7.30
C ASP A 33 16.23 -8.00 6.15
N ARG A 34 15.64 -7.16 5.29
CA ARG A 34 14.69 -7.59 4.24
C ARG A 34 15.28 -7.35 2.85
N THR A 35 16.22 -8.22 2.46
CA THR A 35 16.99 -8.15 1.20
C THR A 35 16.13 -8.22 -0.08
N GLU A 36 14.88 -8.62 0.04
CA GLU A 36 13.90 -8.68 -1.04
C GLU A 36 13.37 -7.30 -1.47
N PHE A 37 13.71 -6.22 -0.77
CA PHE A 37 13.33 -4.86 -1.11
C PHE A 37 14.55 -4.04 -1.52
N GLU A 38 14.41 -3.29 -2.62
CA GLU A 38 15.38 -2.27 -3.01
C GLU A 38 14.79 -0.89 -2.73
N LEU A 39 15.35 -0.17 -1.76
CA LEU A 39 14.83 1.13 -1.35
C LEU A 39 15.39 2.26 -2.21
N THR A 40 14.50 3.04 -2.83
CA THR A 40 14.77 4.35 -3.41
C THR A 40 14.08 5.42 -2.58
N TRP A 41 14.87 6.35 -2.03
CA TRP A 41 14.34 7.46 -1.23
C TRP A 41 13.81 8.58 -2.14
N ILE A 42 12.53 8.89 -1.99
CA ILE A 42 11.88 10.04 -2.63
C ILE A 42 11.81 11.17 -1.62
N LYS A 43 12.48 12.28 -1.95
CA LYS A 43 12.39 13.53 -1.19
C LYS A 43 10.96 14.06 -1.28
N ALA A 44 10.22 13.94 -0.19
CA ALA A 44 8.83 14.34 -0.15
C ALA A 44 8.68 15.85 -0.44
N VAL A 45 7.61 16.19 -1.17
CA VAL A 45 7.29 17.57 -1.53
C VAL A 45 6.61 18.27 -0.37
N LYS A 46 7.30 19.25 0.20
CA LYS A 46 6.71 20.12 1.22
C LYS A 46 5.64 21.01 0.61
N HIS A 47 4.46 21.03 1.21
CA HIS A 47 3.31 21.82 0.75
C HIS A 47 2.45 22.26 1.94
N PRO A 48 1.77 23.44 1.89
CA PRO A 48 0.86 23.86 2.95
C PRO A 48 -0.31 22.90 3.22
N ILE A 49 -0.70 22.15 2.19
CA ILE A 49 -1.69 21.06 2.27
C ILE A 49 -0.92 19.76 2.09
N GLY A 50 -0.74 18.97 3.16
CA GLY A 50 0.12 17.79 3.08
C GLY A 50 -0.42 16.69 2.17
N ALA A 51 -1.74 16.59 1.95
CA ALA A 51 -2.30 15.68 0.95
C ALA A 51 -1.79 15.98 -0.47
N VAL A 52 -1.69 17.27 -0.83
CA VAL A 52 -1.10 17.71 -2.10
C VAL A 52 0.40 17.43 -2.14
N GLY A 53 1.10 17.62 -1.01
CA GLY A 53 2.52 17.27 -0.89
C GLY A 53 2.78 15.78 -1.08
N LEU A 54 1.96 14.92 -0.46
CA LEU A 54 2.00 13.48 -0.61
C LEU A 54 1.75 13.07 -2.06
N TRP A 55 0.68 13.57 -2.69
CA TRP A 55 0.38 13.25 -4.09
C TRP A 55 1.52 13.63 -5.03
N LYS A 56 2.08 14.83 -4.88
CA LYS A 56 3.24 15.27 -5.68
C LYS A 56 4.45 14.35 -5.48
N SER A 57 4.62 13.80 -4.27
CA SER A 57 5.69 12.84 -3.96
C SER A 57 5.43 11.46 -4.58
N MET A 58 4.18 10.99 -4.57
CA MET A 58 3.77 9.77 -5.30
C MET A 58 4.01 9.92 -6.81
N VAL A 59 3.68 11.08 -7.39
CA VAL A 59 3.98 11.37 -8.80
C VAL A 59 5.49 11.33 -9.07
N GLN A 60 6.33 11.82 -8.16
CA GLN A 60 7.79 11.67 -8.30
C GLN A 60 8.23 10.21 -8.26
N ALA A 61 7.66 9.40 -7.36
CA ALA A 61 7.93 7.96 -7.30
C ALA A 61 7.57 7.26 -8.61
N ILE A 62 6.38 7.53 -9.18
CA ILE A 62 5.96 6.95 -10.48
C ILE A 62 6.90 7.38 -11.61
N ARG A 63 7.31 8.64 -11.68
CA ARG A 63 8.27 9.09 -12.71
C ARG A 63 9.62 8.39 -12.58
N LYS A 64 10.09 8.19 -11.34
CA LYS A 64 11.33 7.48 -11.08
C LYS A 64 11.23 6.01 -11.48
N ALA A 65 10.08 5.38 -11.24
CA ALA A 65 9.77 4.04 -11.71
C ALA A 65 9.77 3.95 -13.24
N GLU A 66 9.18 4.92 -13.95
CA GLU A 66 9.25 4.97 -15.43
C GLU A 66 10.69 5.12 -15.94
N GLU A 67 11.51 5.95 -15.30
CA GLU A 67 12.94 6.10 -15.63
C GLU A 67 13.74 4.80 -15.42
N ASN A 68 13.37 4.02 -14.40
CA ASN A 68 14.02 2.77 -14.05
C ASN A 68 13.44 1.56 -14.81
N GLU A 69 12.41 1.77 -15.65
CA GLU A 69 11.68 0.73 -16.37
C GLU A 69 11.00 -0.29 -15.43
N ASP A 70 10.61 0.13 -14.23
CA ASP A 70 9.92 -0.73 -13.26
C ASP A 70 8.45 -0.93 -13.64
N ASP A 71 8.02 -2.19 -13.76
CA ASP A 71 6.63 -2.54 -14.07
C ASP A 71 5.75 -2.73 -12.81
N ILE A 72 6.38 -3.06 -11.68
CA ILE A 72 5.74 -3.28 -10.38
C ILE A 72 6.56 -2.57 -9.33
N ILE A 73 5.93 -1.65 -8.61
CA ILE A 73 6.61 -0.90 -7.55
C ILE A 73 5.82 -0.93 -6.25
N VAL A 74 6.51 -0.72 -5.14
CA VAL A 74 5.90 -0.30 -3.89
C VAL A 74 6.06 1.19 -3.74
N ILE A 75 4.97 1.89 -3.45
CA ILE A 75 5.03 3.23 -2.85
C ILE A 75 4.88 3.02 -1.33
N CYS A 76 5.84 3.54 -0.58
CA CYS A 76 5.93 3.39 0.86
C CYS A 76 5.97 4.79 1.52
N GLU A 77 5.13 5.04 2.52
CA GLU A 77 5.20 6.26 3.32
C GLU A 77 6.08 6.05 4.55
N ASP A 78 6.57 7.15 5.13
CA ASP A 78 7.48 7.13 6.28
C ASP A 78 6.85 6.69 7.62
N ASP A 79 5.56 6.37 7.61
CA ASP A 79 4.82 5.81 8.75
C ASP A 79 4.45 4.33 8.61
N HIS A 80 4.94 3.66 7.56
CA HIS A 80 4.77 2.22 7.39
C HIS A 80 5.38 1.40 8.54
N THR A 81 4.66 0.39 9.01
CA THR A 81 5.18 -0.67 9.89
C THR A 81 4.74 -2.04 9.41
N PHE A 82 5.67 -2.99 9.35
CA PHE A 82 5.34 -4.38 9.06
C PHE A 82 4.63 -5.02 10.26
N THR A 83 3.55 -5.76 9.98
CA THR A 83 2.89 -6.58 11.00
C THR A 83 3.62 -7.92 11.16
N PRO A 84 3.32 -8.70 12.21
CA PRO A 84 3.80 -10.08 12.32
C PRO A 84 3.34 -11.02 11.20
N ALA A 85 2.36 -10.61 10.38
CA ALA A 85 1.93 -11.38 9.22
C ALA A 85 2.79 -11.14 7.97
N TYR A 86 3.74 -10.20 8.02
CA TYR A 86 4.74 -10.06 6.97
C TYR A 86 5.52 -11.36 6.78
N ASN A 87 5.54 -11.84 5.55
CA ASN A 87 6.38 -12.93 5.11
C ASN A 87 6.68 -12.72 3.63
N ARG A 88 7.94 -12.95 3.24
CA ARG A 88 8.43 -12.76 1.88
C ARG A 88 7.57 -13.54 0.86
N GLU A 89 7.45 -14.85 1.04
CA GLU A 89 6.72 -15.72 0.10
C GLU A 89 5.25 -15.33 0.00
N TYR A 90 4.64 -14.94 1.12
CA TYR A 90 3.29 -14.42 1.17
C TYR A 90 3.15 -13.12 0.37
N LEU A 91 4.07 -12.17 0.51
CA LEU A 91 4.07 -10.92 -0.26
C LEU A 91 4.17 -11.20 -1.76
N PHE A 92 5.23 -11.88 -2.18
CA PHE A 92 5.49 -12.12 -3.61
C PHE A 92 4.37 -12.93 -4.27
N ARG A 93 3.84 -13.96 -3.60
CA ARG A 93 2.70 -14.72 -4.13
C ARG A 93 1.50 -13.82 -4.40
N ASN A 94 1.17 -12.94 -3.45
CA ASN A 94 0.02 -12.06 -3.62
C ASN A 94 0.25 -11.00 -4.68
N ILE A 95 1.48 -10.49 -4.85
CA ILE A 95 1.81 -9.56 -5.95
C ILE A 95 1.64 -10.25 -7.31
N LEU A 96 2.31 -11.38 -7.52
CA LEU A 96 2.30 -12.10 -8.80
C LEU A 96 0.89 -12.56 -9.20
N GLU A 97 0.12 -13.08 -8.24
CA GLU A 97 -1.24 -13.51 -8.52
C GLU A 97 -2.20 -12.31 -8.69
N ALA A 98 -1.95 -11.17 -8.06
CA ALA A 98 -2.73 -9.95 -8.28
C ALA A 98 -2.49 -9.40 -9.70
N GLU A 99 -1.23 -9.35 -10.14
CA GLU A 99 -0.87 -8.99 -11.51
C GLU A 99 -1.56 -9.89 -12.53
N ALA A 100 -1.52 -11.21 -12.32
CA ALA A 100 -2.18 -12.19 -13.19
C ALA A 100 -3.72 -12.04 -13.21
N GLN A 101 -4.30 -11.47 -12.15
CA GLN A 101 -5.72 -11.16 -12.04
C GLN A 101 -6.09 -9.81 -12.67
N GLY A 102 -5.12 -9.03 -13.16
CA GLY A 102 -5.32 -7.69 -13.70
C GLY A 102 -5.54 -6.62 -12.62
N ILE A 103 -5.17 -6.90 -11.36
CA ILE A 103 -5.17 -5.88 -10.31
C ILE A 103 -4.12 -4.83 -10.63
N GLU A 104 -4.52 -3.56 -10.53
CA GLU A 104 -3.69 -2.41 -10.83
C GLU A 104 -3.16 -1.71 -9.57
N LEU A 105 -3.78 -1.98 -8.42
CA LEU A 105 -3.33 -1.54 -7.10
C LEU A 105 -3.61 -2.61 -6.03
N LEU A 106 -2.56 -3.03 -5.31
CA LEU A 106 -2.67 -3.95 -4.19
C LEU A 106 -2.15 -3.32 -2.91
N SER A 107 -3.02 -3.11 -1.91
CA SER A 107 -2.61 -2.57 -0.61
C SER A 107 -2.17 -3.66 0.37
N GLY A 108 -1.03 -3.44 1.04
CA GLY A 108 -0.51 -4.31 2.10
C GLY A 108 -1.31 -4.23 3.41
N GLY A 109 -2.12 -3.18 3.57
CA GLY A 109 -3.10 -3.03 4.63
C GLY A 109 -3.82 -1.68 4.58
N ILE A 110 -5.09 -1.66 4.99
CA ILE A 110 -5.97 -0.51 4.84
C ILE A 110 -6.67 -0.15 6.15
N GLY A 111 -6.81 1.16 6.40
CA GLY A 111 -7.50 1.70 7.57
C GLY A 111 -9.03 1.72 7.41
N GLY A 112 -9.54 1.67 6.19
CA GLY A 112 -10.98 1.69 5.90
C GLY A 112 -11.28 1.17 4.51
N PHE A 113 -12.53 0.75 4.29
CA PHE A 113 -13.07 0.35 2.98
C PHE A 113 -14.59 0.24 3.02
N GLY A 114 -15.23 0.24 1.86
CA GLY A 114 -16.67 0.06 1.72
C GLY A 114 -17.03 -1.42 1.59
N MET A 115 -17.43 -1.81 0.40
CA MET A 115 -17.68 -3.19 0.01
C MET A 115 -16.38 -3.93 -0.28
N THR A 116 -16.38 -5.24 -0.02
CA THR A 116 -15.25 -6.11 -0.36
C THR A 116 -15.71 -7.46 -0.86
N ILE A 117 -14.97 -8.03 -1.80
CA ILE A 117 -15.25 -9.34 -2.42
C ILE A 117 -13.95 -10.17 -2.39
N PRO A 118 -13.98 -11.41 -1.87
CA PRO A 118 -12.83 -12.31 -1.96
C PRO A 118 -12.52 -12.63 -3.43
N VAL A 119 -11.28 -12.38 -3.85
CA VAL A 119 -10.77 -12.76 -5.18
C VAL A 119 -9.70 -13.84 -5.11
N ALA A 120 -9.22 -14.14 -3.90
CA ALA A 120 -8.37 -15.27 -3.55
C ALA A 120 -8.47 -15.54 -2.03
N ASP A 121 -7.75 -16.55 -1.53
CA ASP A 121 -7.73 -16.87 -0.10
C ASP A 121 -7.27 -15.70 0.78
N ASN A 122 -6.32 -14.89 0.26
CA ASN A 122 -5.66 -13.81 0.97
C ASN A 122 -5.70 -12.45 0.24
N ARG A 123 -6.57 -12.31 -0.78
CA ARG A 123 -6.79 -11.04 -1.50
C ARG A 123 -8.26 -10.74 -1.65
N TYR A 124 -8.58 -9.47 -1.47
CA TYR A 124 -9.94 -8.99 -1.40
C TYR A 124 -10.04 -7.72 -2.23
N TRP A 125 -10.85 -7.77 -3.28
CA TRP A 125 -11.22 -6.58 -4.04
C TRP A 125 -11.97 -5.60 -3.12
N VAL A 126 -11.77 -4.30 -3.29
CA VAL A 126 -12.44 -3.25 -2.50
C VAL A 126 -12.95 -2.13 -3.40
N ASP A 127 -14.10 -1.55 -3.06
CA ASP A 127 -14.71 -0.45 -3.84
C ASP A 127 -14.02 0.90 -3.62
N TRP A 128 -13.58 1.17 -2.39
CA TRP A 128 -12.72 2.27 -1.97
C TRP A 128 -11.90 1.82 -0.76
N PHE A 129 -10.80 2.52 -0.48
CA PHE A 129 -9.98 2.25 0.71
C PHE A 129 -9.43 3.53 1.34
N TRP A 130 -8.96 3.42 2.58
CA TRP A 130 -8.15 4.42 3.26
C TRP A 130 -6.77 3.89 3.62
N SER A 131 -5.82 4.81 3.76
CA SER A 131 -4.40 4.59 4.07
C SER A 131 -3.57 4.05 2.89
N THR A 132 -2.40 4.66 2.68
CA THR A 132 -1.51 4.43 1.51
C THR A 132 -0.07 4.11 1.90
N GLN A 133 0.19 3.80 3.17
CA GLN A 133 1.54 3.63 3.70
C GLN A 133 2.36 2.53 3.04
N PHE A 134 1.69 1.52 2.46
CA PHE A 134 2.32 0.46 1.68
C PHE A 134 1.35 -0.03 0.60
N ILE A 135 1.54 0.47 -0.62
CA ILE A 135 0.75 0.06 -1.78
C ILE A 135 1.68 -0.45 -2.88
N VAL A 136 1.30 -1.58 -3.48
CA VAL A 136 1.90 -2.09 -4.70
C VAL A 136 1.11 -1.48 -5.86
N VAL A 137 1.80 -0.79 -6.76
CA VAL A 137 1.22 -0.15 -7.93
C VAL A 137 1.79 -0.83 -9.17
N PHE A 138 0.90 -1.28 -10.05
CA PHE A 138 1.27 -1.93 -11.30
C PHE A 138 1.24 -0.90 -12.44
N LYS A 139 2.13 -1.08 -13.42
CA LYS A 139 2.32 -0.16 -14.56
C LYS A 139 1.05 0.33 -15.26
N PRO A 140 -0.02 -0.47 -15.46
CA PRO A 140 -1.25 0.03 -16.07
C PRO A 140 -1.87 1.26 -15.36
N LEU A 141 -1.60 1.45 -14.07
CA LEU A 141 -2.11 2.59 -13.30
C LEU A 141 -1.24 3.86 -13.40
N PHE A 142 0.03 3.73 -13.80
CA PHE A 142 1.02 4.82 -13.72
C PHE A 142 0.55 6.06 -14.48
N LYS A 143 0.18 5.90 -15.74
CA LYS A 143 -0.27 7.02 -16.58
C LYS A 143 -1.47 7.75 -15.98
N ARG A 144 -2.43 7.01 -15.40
CA ARG A 144 -3.61 7.63 -14.78
C ARG A 144 -3.24 8.43 -13.52
N ILE A 145 -2.25 7.98 -12.74
CA ILE A 145 -1.71 8.75 -11.61
C ILE A 145 -1.00 10.02 -12.12
N LEU A 146 -0.16 9.91 -13.15
CA LEU A 146 0.61 11.03 -13.70
C LEU A 146 -0.26 12.11 -14.34
N ASP A 147 -1.33 11.71 -15.02
CA ASP A 147 -2.25 12.63 -15.73
C ASP A 147 -3.28 13.28 -14.81
N TYR A 148 -3.46 12.79 -13.58
CA TYR A 148 -4.50 13.28 -12.68
C TYR A 148 -4.18 14.67 -12.12
N ASP A 149 -5.11 15.60 -12.33
CA ASP A 149 -5.05 16.97 -11.86
C ASP A 149 -5.59 17.08 -10.42
N PHE A 150 -4.71 16.82 -9.46
CA PHE A 150 -5.03 16.73 -8.03
C PHE A 150 -5.47 18.05 -7.41
N LYS A 151 -6.58 18.03 -6.67
CA LYS A 151 -7.19 19.20 -6.06
C LYS A 151 -6.78 19.36 -4.60
N ASP A 152 -6.88 20.59 -4.11
CA ASP A 152 -6.59 20.91 -2.70
C ASP A 152 -7.56 20.22 -1.71
N THR A 153 -8.70 19.73 -2.20
CA THR A 153 -9.69 18.95 -1.44
C THR A 153 -9.51 17.43 -1.55
N ASP A 154 -8.61 16.97 -2.40
CA ASP A 154 -8.40 15.55 -2.66
C ASP A 154 -7.56 14.91 -1.56
N THR A 155 -7.74 13.60 -1.40
CA THR A 155 -6.85 12.73 -0.63
C THR A 155 -6.28 11.66 -1.55
N ALA A 156 -5.06 11.19 -1.28
CA ALA A 156 -4.37 10.23 -2.15
C ALA A 156 -5.16 8.92 -2.27
N ASP A 157 -5.64 8.38 -1.15
CA ASP A 157 -6.46 7.17 -1.09
C ASP A 157 -7.83 7.33 -1.80
N GLY A 158 -8.46 8.50 -1.67
CA GLY A 158 -9.70 8.85 -2.34
C GLY A 158 -9.54 8.91 -3.87
N VAL A 159 -8.46 9.55 -4.33
CA VAL A 159 -8.13 9.63 -5.76
C VAL A 159 -7.76 8.26 -6.31
N LEU A 160 -6.89 7.50 -5.64
CA LEU A 160 -6.53 6.15 -6.06
C LEU A 160 -7.75 5.22 -6.12
N SER A 161 -8.68 5.36 -5.17
CA SER A 161 -9.95 4.63 -5.20
C SER A 161 -10.79 4.94 -6.43
N ALA A 162 -10.75 6.18 -6.93
CA ALA A 162 -11.48 6.62 -8.12
C ALA A 162 -10.75 6.32 -9.44
N LEU A 163 -9.41 6.30 -9.44
CA LEU A 163 -8.59 6.10 -10.65
C LEU A 163 -8.57 4.66 -11.15
N THR A 164 -8.88 3.68 -10.31
CA THR A 164 -8.93 2.27 -10.71
C THR A 164 -10.11 1.54 -10.07
N LEU A 165 -10.77 0.70 -10.87
CA LEU A 165 -11.73 -0.28 -10.38
C LEU A 165 -11.02 -1.54 -9.88
N ASP A 166 -9.86 -1.87 -10.43
CA ASP A 166 -9.10 -3.10 -10.19
C ASP A 166 -8.12 -2.91 -9.02
N LYS A 167 -8.68 -2.70 -7.83
CA LYS A 167 -7.94 -2.51 -6.59
C LYS A 167 -8.31 -3.55 -5.54
N ALA A 168 -7.30 -4.02 -4.84
CA ALA A 168 -7.46 -5.04 -3.80
C ALA A 168 -6.58 -4.75 -2.59
N THR A 169 -6.87 -5.43 -1.49
CA THR A 169 -6.00 -5.49 -0.31
C THR A 169 -5.67 -6.93 0.04
N MET A 170 -4.49 -7.14 0.62
CA MET A 170 -4.07 -8.42 1.18
C MET A 170 -4.70 -8.62 2.56
N TYR A 171 -5.09 -9.84 2.93
CA TYR A 171 -5.45 -10.16 4.31
C TYR A 171 -4.98 -11.57 4.70
N PRO A 172 -4.23 -11.74 5.81
CA PRO A 172 -3.87 -10.73 6.82
C PRO A 172 -3.00 -9.57 6.30
N PHE A 173 -3.17 -8.39 6.92
CA PHE A 173 -2.40 -7.19 6.57
C PHE A 173 -0.93 -7.41 6.92
N ILE A 174 -0.04 -7.08 5.99
CA ILE A 174 1.41 -7.05 6.23
C ILE A 174 1.87 -5.68 6.68
N SER A 175 1.04 -4.65 6.51
CA SER A 175 1.38 -3.26 6.79
C SER A 175 0.28 -2.56 7.58
N ILE A 176 0.69 -1.76 8.55
CA ILE A 176 -0.12 -0.77 9.27
C ILE A 176 0.61 0.57 9.30
N GLN A 177 -0.07 1.61 9.77
CA GLN A 177 0.51 2.94 10.01
C GLN A 177 0.88 3.11 11.49
N THR A 178 2.08 3.61 11.74
CA THR A 178 2.50 4.07 13.08
C THR A 178 2.08 5.53 13.26
N ASP A 179 1.37 5.80 14.36
CA ASP A 179 1.05 7.17 14.77
C ASP A 179 2.24 7.79 15.51
N PHE A 180 2.93 8.74 14.86
CA PHE A 180 4.01 9.53 15.47
C PHE A 180 3.50 10.72 16.31
N GLY A 181 2.18 10.85 16.48
CA GLY A 181 1.53 11.96 17.20
C GLY A 181 1.35 13.23 16.35
N TYR A 182 1.67 13.16 15.06
CA TYR A 182 1.46 14.26 14.11
C TYR A 182 1.36 13.72 12.67
N SER A 183 0.64 14.43 11.82
CA SER A 183 0.49 14.17 10.39
C SER A 183 0.29 15.48 9.64
N ASP A 184 1.00 15.62 8.51
CA ASP A 184 0.87 16.77 7.62
C ASP A 184 -0.30 16.59 6.63
N VAL A 185 -0.76 15.35 6.46
CA VAL A 185 -1.80 14.98 5.47
C VAL A 185 -3.20 15.26 6.01
N THR A 186 -3.45 14.93 7.28
CA THR A 186 -4.77 15.04 7.91
C THR A 186 -4.67 15.70 9.28
N ARG A 187 -5.05 16.99 9.38
CA ARG A 187 -5.10 17.70 10.67
C ARG A 187 -6.06 17.04 11.67
N THR A 188 -7.17 16.48 11.19
CA THR A 188 -8.21 15.81 12.00
C THR A 188 -7.71 14.56 12.72
N ASN A 189 -6.68 13.88 12.20
CA ASN A 189 -6.11 12.69 12.85
C ASN A 189 -5.22 13.06 14.05
N ASN A 190 -4.67 14.28 14.07
CA ASN A 190 -3.81 14.74 15.17
C ASN A 190 -4.59 15.02 16.47
N ASP A 191 -5.92 15.18 16.38
CA ASP A 191 -6.79 15.49 17.51
C ASP A 191 -7.34 14.23 18.22
N SER A 192 -6.99 13.02 17.75
CA SER A 192 -7.53 11.77 18.28
C SER A 192 -6.46 10.67 18.30
N VAL A 193 -5.64 10.68 19.36
CA VAL A 193 -4.65 9.62 19.65
C VAL A 193 -5.31 8.24 19.54
N GLY A 194 -4.71 7.35 18.75
CA GLY A 194 -5.19 5.97 18.57
C GLY A 194 -6.32 5.81 17.53
N LEU A 195 -6.72 6.87 16.82
CA LEU A 195 -7.70 6.77 15.73
C LEU A 195 -7.21 5.82 14.62
N VAL A 196 -5.93 5.95 14.23
CA VAL A 196 -5.31 5.11 13.18
C VAL A 196 -5.36 3.63 13.58
N ASP A 197 -4.95 3.30 14.81
CA ASP A 197 -5.01 1.93 15.33
C ASP A 197 -6.44 1.37 15.30
N HIS A 198 -7.41 2.17 15.71
CA HIS A 198 -8.82 1.78 15.71
C HIS A 198 -9.35 1.53 14.28
N LEU A 199 -8.93 2.34 13.30
CA LEU A 199 -9.28 2.16 11.89
C LEU A 199 -8.75 0.83 11.35
N PHE A 200 -7.46 0.54 11.54
CA PHE A 200 -6.86 -0.73 11.11
C PHE A 200 -7.45 -1.94 11.84
N LEU A 201 -7.73 -1.82 13.15
CA LEU A 201 -8.39 -2.88 13.92
C LEU A 201 -9.78 -3.19 13.37
N ARG A 202 -10.59 -2.15 13.11
CA ARG A 202 -11.93 -2.31 12.55
C ARG A 202 -11.88 -2.97 11.17
N SER A 203 -10.98 -2.54 10.30
CA SER A 203 -10.79 -3.10 8.96
C SER A 203 -10.32 -4.56 9.00
N THR A 204 -9.39 -4.88 9.90
CA THR A 204 -8.92 -6.24 10.18
C THR A 204 -10.06 -7.15 10.62
N LEU A 205 -10.92 -6.70 11.54
CA LEU A 205 -12.06 -7.49 12.02
C LEU A 205 -13.09 -7.74 10.92
N ARG A 206 -13.37 -6.73 10.09
CA ARG A 206 -14.30 -6.86 8.96
C ARG A 206 -13.78 -7.87 7.92
N LEU A 207 -12.52 -7.78 7.51
CA LEU A 207 -11.91 -8.73 6.57
C LEU A 207 -11.82 -10.15 7.16
N ARG A 208 -11.57 -10.28 8.47
CA ARG A 208 -11.61 -11.59 9.16
C ARG A 208 -12.96 -12.28 8.99
N ILE A 209 -14.05 -11.54 9.19
CA ILE A 209 -15.41 -12.06 9.03
C ILE A 209 -15.63 -12.50 7.58
N VAL A 210 -15.25 -11.66 6.62
CA VAL A 210 -15.36 -11.98 5.19
C VAL A 210 -14.56 -13.25 4.84
N GLN A 211 -13.31 -13.36 5.29
CA GLN A 211 -12.49 -14.54 5.08
C GLN A 211 -13.12 -15.81 5.70
N GLN A 212 -13.65 -15.72 6.91
CA GLN A 212 -14.32 -16.85 7.58
C GLN A 212 -15.56 -17.31 6.81
N VAL A 213 -16.39 -16.36 6.35
CA VAL A 213 -17.57 -16.64 5.54
C VAL A 213 -17.18 -17.26 4.20
N ALA A 214 -16.18 -16.69 3.50
CA ALA A 214 -15.69 -17.19 2.23
C ALA A 214 -15.12 -18.62 2.36
N ARG A 215 -14.33 -18.90 3.40
CA ARG A 215 -13.79 -20.24 3.65
C ARG A 215 -14.89 -21.26 3.97
N LYS A 216 -15.93 -20.84 4.70
CA LYS A 216 -17.03 -21.73 5.11
C LYS A 216 -17.99 -22.04 3.96
N TYR A 217 -18.31 -21.05 3.13
CA TYR A 217 -19.41 -21.15 2.15
C TYR A 217 -18.96 -21.01 0.68
N GLY A 218 -17.78 -20.43 0.41
CA GLY A 218 -17.29 -20.16 -0.95
C GLY A 218 -16.87 -21.40 -1.74
N ARG A 219 -16.62 -22.54 -1.07
CA ARG A 219 -16.23 -23.80 -1.72
C ARG A 219 -17.40 -24.63 -2.26
N THR A 220 -18.64 -24.14 -2.17
CA THR A 220 -19.84 -24.96 -2.46
C THR A 220 -20.25 -25.03 -3.95
N VAL A 221 -19.44 -24.54 -4.91
CA VAL A 221 -19.87 -24.46 -6.33
C VAL A 221 -19.03 -25.30 -7.30
N HIS A 222 -18.03 -26.07 -6.87
CA HIS A 222 -17.28 -26.97 -7.78
C HIS A 222 -17.38 -28.44 -7.35
N GLY A 223 -18.59 -28.98 -7.44
CA GLY A 223 -18.88 -30.38 -7.13
C GLY A 223 -20.13 -30.89 -7.83
N ARG A 224 -20.23 -30.69 -9.15
CA ARG A 224 -21.05 -31.52 -10.07
C ARG A 224 -20.43 -31.50 -11.47
N GLN A 225 -19.52 -32.43 -11.71
CA GLN A 225 -19.46 -33.20 -12.96
C GLN A 225 -19.28 -34.66 -12.58
#